data_AF-A0A9D5REV6-F1
#
_entry.id   AF-A0A9D5REV6-F1
#
_cell.length_a   1.000
_cell.length_b   1.000
_cell.length_c   1.000
_cell.angle_alpha   90.00
_cell.angle_beta   90.00
_cell.angle_gamma   90.00
#
_symmetry.space_group_name_H-M   'P 1'
#
loop_
_entity.id
_entity.type
_entity.pdbx_description
1 polymer ?
#
loop_
_entity_poly.entity_id
_entity_poly.type
_entity_poly.pdbx_seq_one_letter_code
_entity_poly.pdbx_strand_id
1 'polypeptide(L)'
;MCFDILGGDHMSKHMSLSDRTFIEKRLYAGTSIRQIADEIGKAPSTVSREIRGHRIVSDKSGYGRIANRCIHRMDCCVSNLCTECKHDGNRFCRTCNSVCADYIEEHCSKLDSAPY
;
A
#
# COMPACT_ATOMS: atom_id res chain seq x y z
N MET A 1 5.67 4.59 48.73
CA MET A 1 6.22 3.93 47.53
C MET A 1 5.04 3.67 46.62
N CYS A 2 4.67 4.66 45.81
CA CYS A 2 3.57 4.56 44.85
C CYS A 2 4.16 4.31 43.47
N PHE A 3 3.86 3.15 42.91
CA PHE A 3 3.73 2.98 41.46
C PHE A 3 2.54 2.03 41.28
N ASP A 4 1.37 2.64 41.26
CA ASP A 4 0.12 2.00 40.89
C ASP A 4 0.10 1.72 39.37
N ILE A 5 -0.69 0.70 39.01
CA ILE A 5 -1.35 0.48 37.71
C ILE A 5 -0.48 -0.08 36.56
N LEU A 6 -0.32 -1.41 36.51
CA LEU A 6 -0.45 -2.12 35.23
C LEU A 6 -1.91 -2.58 35.12
N GLY A 7 -2.71 -1.71 34.49
CA GLY A 7 -4.11 -1.96 34.19
C GLY A 7 -4.24 -3.26 33.42
N GLY A 8 -5.10 -4.15 33.91
CA GLY A 8 -5.49 -5.33 33.17
C GLY A 8 -6.11 -4.91 31.84
N ASP A 9 -5.48 -5.33 30.76
CA ASP A 9 -5.99 -5.16 29.41
C ASP A 9 -7.39 -5.77 29.32
N HIS A 10 -8.40 -4.91 29.23
CA HIS A 10 -9.72 -5.35 28.85
C HIS A 10 -9.65 -5.74 27.37
N MET A 11 -9.44 -7.03 27.12
CA MET A 11 -9.28 -7.61 25.79
C MET A 11 -10.59 -7.43 25.00
N SER A 12 -10.68 -6.27 24.35
CA SER A 12 -11.87 -5.81 23.65
C SER A 12 -12.18 -6.72 22.46
N LYS A 13 -13.47 -7.02 22.23
CA LYS A 13 -13.87 -7.78 21.04
C LYS A 13 -13.57 -7.05 19.72
N HIS A 14 -13.47 -5.72 19.79
CA HIS A 14 -13.28 -4.85 18.63
C HIS A 14 -11.91 -4.17 18.67
N MET A 15 -11.37 -3.85 17.50
CA MET A 15 -10.14 -3.07 17.38
C MET A 15 -10.39 -1.67 17.98
N SER A 16 -9.59 -1.30 18.97
CA SER A 16 -9.67 0.03 19.57
C SER A 16 -8.91 1.07 18.73
N LEU A 17 -9.13 2.36 19.00
CA LEU A 17 -8.31 3.41 18.37
C LEU A 17 -6.84 3.31 18.79
N SER A 18 -6.57 2.99 20.06
CA SER A 18 -5.20 2.78 20.55
C SER A 18 -4.52 1.61 19.85
N ASP A 19 -5.25 0.52 19.58
CA ASP A 19 -4.70 -0.62 18.84
C ASP A 19 -4.29 -0.19 17.42
N ARG A 20 -5.12 0.62 16.75
CA ARG A 20 -4.86 1.13 15.40
C ARG A 20 -3.63 2.02 15.36
N THR A 21 -3.53 2.98 16.27
CA THR A 21 -2.36 3.86 16.39
C THR A 21 -1.10 3.06 16.72
N PHE A 22 -1.22 2.00 17.53
CA PHE A 22 -0.11 1.10 17.82
C PHE A 22 0.33 0.32 16.57
N ILE A 23 -0.61 -0.28 15.84
CA ILE A 23 -0.34 -0.98 14.58
C ILE A 23 0.41 -0.08 13.60
N GLU A 24 -0.06 1.16 13.39
CA GLU A 24 0.57 2.14 12.50
C GLU A 24 2.04 2.38 12.88
N LYS A 25 2.30 2.68 14.16
CA LYS A 25 3.65 2.93 14.67
C LYS A 25 4.58 1.74 14.48
N ARG A 26 4.07 0.51 14.70
CA ARG A 26 4.89 -0.71 14.59
C ARG A 26 5.13 -1.11 13.13
N LEU A 27 4.19 -0.86 12.23
CA LEU A 27 4.40 -1.01 10.79
C LEU A 27 5.47 -0.04 10.28
N TYR A 28 5.44 1.21 10.72
CA TYR A 28 6.50 2.19 10.39
C TYR A 28 7.88 1.72 10.87
N ALA A 29 7.93 1.03 12.01
CA ALA A 29 9.16 0.44 12.54
C ALA A 29 9.57 -0.89 11.89
N GLY A 30 8.85 -1.37 10.87
CA GLY A 30 9.15 -2.64 10.19
C GLY A 30 8.85 -3.89 11.02
N THR A 31 7.97 -3.78 12.02
CA THR A 31 7.62 -4.91 12.91
C THR A 31 6.71 -5.90 12.17
N SER A 32 6.95 -7.20 12.32
CA SER A 32 6.11 -8.22 11.68
C SER A 32 4.68 -8.22 12.22
N ILE A 33 3.68 -8.51 11.36
CA ILE A 33 2.27 -8.59 11.77
C ILE A 33 2.06 -9.53 12.95
N ARG A 34 2.79 -10.66 12.99
CA ARG A 34 2.71 -11.62 14.09
C ARG A 34 3.13 -10.99 15.42
N GLN A 35 4.28 -10.33 15.44
CA GLN A 35 4.76 -9.66 16.64
C GLN A 35 3.82 -8.51 17.08
N ILE A 36 3.31 -7.72 16.13
CA ILE A 36 2.32 -6.67 16.44
C ILE A 36 1.09 -7.30 17.10
N ALA A 37 0.59 -8.39 16.55
CA ALA A 37 -0.59 -9.08 17.04
C ALA A 37 -0.39 -9.65 18.46
N ASP A 38 0.78 -10.21 18.73
CA ASP A 38 1.17 -10.70 20.06
C ASP A 38 1.24 -9.54 21.09
N GLU A 39 1.78 -8.38 20.68
CA GLU A 39 1.90 -7.17 21.52
C GLU A 39 0.54 -6.56 21.91
N ILE A 40 -0.48 -6.63 21.04
CA ILE A 40 -1.83 -6.10 21.32
C ILE A 40 -2.85 -7.18 21.72
N GLY A 41 -2.42 -8.43 21.89
CA GLY A 41 -3.29 -9.55 22.25
C GLY A 41 -4.40 -9.84 21.25
N LYS A 42 -4.17 -9.67 19.94
CA LYS A 42 -5.13 -9.96 18.86
C LYS A 42 -4.62 -11.10 17.98
N ALA A 43 -5.51 -11.72 17.21
CA ALA A 43 -5.10 -12.68 16.18
C ALA A 43 -4.36 -11.97 15.02
N PRO A 44 -3.29 -12.56 14.44
CA PRO A 44 -2.59 -11.98 13.28
C PRO A 44 -3.50 -11.71 12.07
N SER A 45 -4.53 -12.54 11.86
CA SER A 45 -5.53 -12.34 10.81
C SER A 45 -6.40 -11.10 11.04
N THR A 46 -6.69 -10.77 12.31
CA THR A 46 -7.42 -9.55 12.68
C THR A 46 -6.59 -8.31 12.38
N VAL A 47 -5.31 -8.31 12.76
CA VAL A 47 -4.38 -7.22 12.42
C VAL A 47 -4.23 -7.08 10.90
N SER A 48 -4.04 -8.19 10.18
CA SER A 48 -3.95 -8.17 8.71
C SER A 48 -5.21 -7.62 8.04
N ARG A 49 -6.40 -7.93 8.56
CA ARG A 49 -7.67 -7.38 8.04
C ARG A 49 -7.79 -5.89 8.35
N GLU A 50 -7.35 -5.47 9.53
CA GLU A 50 -7.35 -4.06 9.91
C GLU A 50 -6.47 -3.22 8.97
N ILE A 51 -5.23 -3.68 8.74
CA ILE A 51 -4.28 -3.04 7.82
C ILE A 51 -4.89 -2.97 6.41
N ARG A 52 -5.35 -4.10 5.88
CA ARG A 52 -5.90 -4.15 4.52
C ARG A 52 -7.17 -3.31 4.37
N GLY A 53 -7.99 -3.20 5.40
CA GLY A 53 -9.22 -2.40 5.40
C GLY A 53 -9.01 -0.89 5.51
N HIS A 54 -7.85 -0.46 6.03
CA HIS A 54 -7.53 0.96 6.24
C HIS A 54 -6.30 1.44 5.46
N ARG A 55 -5.71 0.60 4.59
CA ARG A 55 -4.60 1.01 3.72
C ARG A 55 -5.07 2.04 2.69
N ILE A 56 -4.18 2.96 2.35
CA ILE A 56 -4.38 3.93 1.29
C ILE A 56 -3.59 3.45 0.06
N VAL A 57 -4.25 3.37 -1.09
CA VAL A 57 -3.59 3.04 -2.36
C VAL A 57 -2.59 4.16 -2.69
N SER A 58 -1.35 3.78 -3.00
CA SER A 58 -0.30 4.72 -3.38
C SER A 58 -0.14 4.74 -4.90
N ASP A 59 -0.49 5.87 -5.51
CA ASP A 59 -0.23 6.16 -6.93
C ASP A 59 1.17 6.76 -7.20
N LYS A 60 2.05 6.77 -6.18
CA LYS A 60 3.37 7.39 -6.29
C LYS A 60 4.23 6.67 -7.33
N SER A 61 4.80 7.44 -8.25
CA SER A 61 5.92 6.98 -9.07
C SER A 61 7.25 7.32 -8.40
N GLY A 62 8.31 6.59 -8.78
CA GLY A 62 9.66 6.95 -8.38
C GLY A 62 10.04 8.36 -8.87
N TYR A 63 10.87 9.06 -8.12
CA TYR A 63 11.34 10.39 -8.50
C TYR A 63 11.90 10.41 -9.93
N GLY A 64 11.48 11.39 -10.73
CA GLY A 64 11.85 11.51 -12.13
C GLY A 64 11.23 10.47 -13.08
N ARG A 65 10.39 9.56 -12.59
CA ARG A 65 9.70 8.57 -13.42
C ARG A 65 8.27 8.96 -13.73
N ILE A 66 7.90 8.75 -14.99
CA ILE A 66 6.54 8.89 -15.46
C ILE A 66 5.71 7.74 -14.88
N ALA A 67 4.55 8.08 -14.32
CA ALA A 67 3.64 7.13 -13.69
C ALA A 67 2.87 6.29 -14.73
N ASN A 68 3.49 5.91 -15.84
CA ASN A 68 2.89 4.97 -16.79
C ASN A 68 2.95 3.56 -16.19
N ARG A 69 1.80 3.05 -15.78
CA ARG A 69 1.66 1.73 -15.15
C ARG A 69 1.16 0.67 -16.13
N CYS A 70 1.17 0.94 -17.43
CA CYS A 70 0.77 -0.05 -18.42
C CYS A 70 1.76 -1.22 -18.46
N ILE A 71 1.29 -2.46 -18.43
CA ILE A 71 2.10 -3.67 -18.58
C ILE A 71 2.81 -3.70 -19.94
N HIS A 72 2.21 -3.08 -20.96
CA HIS A 72 2.75 -3.01 -22.32
C HIS A 72 3.75 -1.88 -22.54
N ARG A 73 3.98 -0.99 -21.55
CA ARG A 73 4.71 0.27 -21.73
C ARG A 73 6.12 0.16 -22.33
N MET A 74 6.76 -1.01 -22.24
CA MET A 74 8.12 -1.22 -22.74
C MET A 74 8.17 -1.46 -24.25
N ASP A 75 7.16 -2.15 -24.79
CA ASP A 75 7.14 -2.64 -26.18
C ASP A 75 5.91 -2.13 -26.96
N CYS A 76 5.12 -1.22 -26.37
CA CYS A 76 3.90 -0.73 -27.00
C CYS A 76 4.20 0.24 -28.16
N CYS A 77 3.69 -0.09 -29.34
CA CYS A 77 3.82 0.73 -30.55
C CYS A 77 2.72 1.80 -30.70
N VAL A 78 1.75 1.87 -29.77
CA VAL A 78 0.68 2.88 -29.83
C VAL A 78 1.28 4.26 -29.62
N SER A 79 1.06 5.15 -30.58
CA SER A 79 1.54 6.54 -30.60
C SER A 79 0.37 7.51 -30.61
N ASN A 80 0.65 8.81 -30.51
CA ASN A 80 -0.36 9.89 -30.58
C ASN A 80 -1.47 9.84 -29.52
N LEU A 81 -1.25 9.14 -28.40
CA LEU A 81 -2.15 9.15 -27.24
C LEU A 81 -2.16 10.51 -26.51
N CYS A 82 -1.13 11.32 -26.70
CA CYS A 82 -0.99 12.62 -26.07
C CYS A 82 -0.23 13.60 -26.98
N THR A 83 -0.58 14.88 -26.92
CA THR A 83 0.06 15.94 -27.73
C THR A 83 1.44 16.35 -27.21
N GLU A 84 1.73 16.05 -25.94
CA GLU A 84 3.00 16.40 -25.28
C GLU A 84 4.09 15.34 -25.50
N CYS A 85 3.69 14.17 -26.00
CA CYS A 85 4.55 13.01 -26.16
C CYS A 85 5.38 13.15 -27.45
N LYS A 86 6.67 13.53 -27.31
CA LYS A 86 7.59 13.69 -28.45
C LYS A 86 8.30 12.40 -28.89
N HIS A 87 7.99 11.27 -28.27
CA HIS A 87 8.67 9.99 -28.51
C HIS A 87 7.75 9.03 -29.27
N ASP A 88 8.36 8.15 -30.07
CA ASP A 88 7.65 7.01 -30.66
C ASP A 88 7.25 6.02 -29.56
N GLY A 89 5.96 5.67 -29.52
CA GLY A 89 5.38 4.79 -28.52
C GLY A 89 4.92 5.49 -27.23
N ASN A 90 4.24 4.75 -26.36
CA ASN A 90 3.57 5.31 -25.19
C ASN A 90 4.38 5.20 -23.89
N ARG A 91 5.61 4.67 -23.93
CA ARG A 91 6.44 4.41 -22.74
C ARG A 91 6.53 5.60 -21.80
N PHE A 92 6.71 6.79 -22.38
CA PHE A 92 6.87 8.05 -21.67
C PHE A 92 5.61 8.92 -21.69
N CYS A 93 4.45 8.33 -21.99
CA CYS A 93 3.18 9.04 -21.99
C CYS A 93 2.62 9.14 -20.57
N ARG A 94 2.37 10.38 -20.10
CA ARG A 94 1.78 10.65 -18.78
C ARG A 94 0.30 10.30 -18.70
N THR A 95 -0.38 10.25 -19.84
CA THR A 95 -1.83 10.03 -19.94
C THR A 95 -2.18 8.60 -20.37
N CYS A 96 -1.20 7.74 -20.65
CA CYS A 96 -1.42 6.36 -21.10
C CYS A 96 -2.47 5.64 -20.23
N ASN A 97 -2.34 5.75 -18.91
CA ASN A 97 -3.22 5.08 -17.95
C ASN A 97 -4.70 5.47 -18.05
N SER A 98 -5.03 6.63 -18.62
CA SER A 98 -6.40 7.14 -18.71
C SER A 98 -6.96 7.17 -20.13
N VAL A 99 -6.11 7.17 -21.16
CA VAL A 99 -6.55 7.39 -22.56
C VAL A 99 -6.25 6.22 -23.49
N CYS A 100 -5.33 5.31 -23.12
CA CYS A 100 -4.99 4.17 -23.96
C CYS A 100 -6.08 3.09 -23.86
N ALA A 101 -6.67 2.70 -24.99
CA ALA A 101 -7.67 1.65 -25.02
C ALA A 101 -7.11 0.28 -24.61
N ASP A 102 -5.82 0.03 -24.92
CA ASP A 102 -5.11 -1.20 -24.58
C ASP A 102 -4.43 -1.12 -23.19
N TYR A 103 -4.80 -0.14 -22.36
CA TYR A 103 -4.21 0.00 -21.03
C TYR A 103 -4.56 -1.21 -20.15
N ILE A 104 -3.53 -1.85 -19.61
CA ILE A 104 -3.64 -2.85 -18.55
C ILE A 104 -2.63 -2.48 -17.47
N GLU A 105 -3.09 -2.28 -16.23
CA GLU A 105 -2.22 -1.93 -15.12
C GLU A 105 -1.28 -3.08 -14.76
N GLU A 106 0.02 -2.80 -14.68
CA GLU A 106 1.03 -3.70 -14.16
C GLU A 106 0.84 -3.85 -12.65
N HIS A 107 0.46 -5.05 -12.23
CA HIS A 107 0.27 -5.38 -10.82
C HIS A 107 1.61 -5.71 -10.15
N CYS A 108 1.95 -5.01 -9.07
CA CYS A 108 3.15 -5.29 -8.29
C CYS A 108 2.87 -6.40 -7.25
N SER A 109 3.39 -7.61 -7.48
CA SER A 109 3.21 -8.75 -6.57
C SER A 109 3.73 -8.53 -5.13
N LYS A 110 4.64 -7.57 -4.93
CA LYS A 110 5.11 -7.20 -3.59
C LYS A 110 4.00 -6.57 -2.74
N LEU A 111 3.02 -5.91 -3.38
CA LEU A 111 1.86 -5.33 -2.69
C LEU A 111 0.86 -6.40 -2.22
N ASP A 112 0.96 -7.64 -2.71
CA ASP A 112 0.15 -8.77 -2.25
C ASP A 112 0.71 -9.42 -0.97
N SER A 113 1.95 -9.07 -0.59
CA SER A 113 2.65 -9.67 0.54
C SER A 113 2.74 -8.72 1.73
N ALA A 114 2.64 -9.26 2.94
CA ALA A 114 2.86 -8.49 4.16
C ALA A 114 4.33 -8.07 4.32
N PRO A 115 4.61 -6.95 5.02
CA PRO A 115 3.67 -5.96 5.54
C PRO A 115 3.14 -5.07 4.41
N TYR A 116 1.81 -5.05 4.26
CA TYR A 116 1.09 -4.38 3.17
C TYR A 116 1.20 -2.87 3.24
#